data_AF-A0A1X9XU83-F1
#
_entry.id   AF-A0A1X9XU83-F1
#
_cell.length_a   1.000
_cell.length_b   1.000
_cell.length_c   1.000
_cell.angle_alpha   90.00
_cell.angle_beta   90.00
_cell.angle_gamma   90.00
#
_symmetry.space_group_name_H-M   'P 1'
#
loop_
_entity.id
_entity.type
_entity.pdbx_description
1 polymer ?
#
loop_
_entity_poly.entity_id
_entity_poly.type
_entity_poly.pdbx_seq_one_letter_code
_entity_poly.pdbx_strand_id
1 'polypeptide(L)'
;NVKETGYRETALREFVSGLRVRDVMIDEVVSVPSHVSVRDLVQHYFLHYGYKGFPVTVGDKPVGMVFLKFVKTHPNSDQVSAT
;
A
#
# COMPACT_ATOMS: atom_id res chain seq x y z
N ASN A 1 -29.60 19.30 -12.70
CA ASN A 1 -28.60 18.25 -12.38
C ASN A 1 -27.73 18.49 -11.13
N VAL A 2 -27.71 19.66 -10.48
CA VAL A 2 -26.88 19.90 -9.27
C VAL A 2 -27.45 19.26 -7.99
N LYS A 3 -28.79 19.15 -7.88
CA LYS A 3 -29.46 18.58 -6.69
C LYS A 3 -29.20 17.08 -6.50
N GLU A 4 -29.10 16.33 -7.60
CA GLU A 4 -28.89 14.88 -7.55
C GLU A 4 -27.45 14.53 -7.13
N THR A 5 -26.45 15.29 -7.62
CA THR A 5 -25.04 15.12 -7.23
C THR A 5 -24.83 15.39 -5.74
N GLY A 6 -25.39 16.49 -5.21
CA GLY A 6 -25.27 16.83 -3.79
C GLY A 6 -25.94 15.81 -2.86
N TYR A 7 -27.10 15.26 -3.26
CA TYR A 7 -27.76 14.19 -2.51
C TYR A 7 -26.93 12.90 -2.51
N ARG A 8 -26.38 12.51 -3.67
CA ARG A 8 -25.54 11.30 -3.78
C ARG A 8 -24.25 11.41 -2.97
N GLU A 9 -23.60 12.58 -2.96
CA GLU A 9 -22.41 12.82 -2.15
C GLU A 9 -22.71 12.73 -0.64
N THR A 10 -23.81 13.33 -0.20
CA THR A 10 -24.24 13.30 1.21
C THR A 10 -24.56 11.86 1.64
N ALA A 11 -25.35 11.13 0.85
CA ALA A 11 -25.70 9.74 1.14
C ALA A 11 -24.46 8.82 1.18
N LEU A 12 -23.49 9.03 0.29
CA LEU A 12 -22.22 8.29 0.32
C LEU A 12 -21.42 8.59 1.59
N ARG A 13 -21.36 9.85 2.00
CA ARG A 13 -20.62 10.28 3.19
C ARG A 13 -21.21 9.71 4.48
N GLU A 14 -22.54 9.70 4.59
CA GLU A 14 -23.27 9.08 5.71
C GLU A 14 -23.10 7.57 5.75
N PHE A 15 -23.08 6.90 4.59
CA PHE A 15 -22.81 5.48 4.52
C PHE A 15 -21.39 5.14 5.01
N VAL A 16 -20.38 5.84 4.50
CA VAL A 16 -18.98 5.59 4.88
C VAL A 16 -18.71 5.94 6.35
N SER A 17 -19.35 6.99 6.89
CA SER A 17 -19.15 7.37 8.31
C SER A 17 -19.68 6.34 9.30
N GLY A 18 -20.66 5.52 8.90
CA GLY A 18 -21.19 4.43 9.70
C GLY A 18 -20.34 3.15 9.68
N LEU A 19 -19.40 3.03 8.75
CA LEU A 19 -18.55 1.83 8.62
C LEU A 19 -17.36 1.90 9.57
N ARG A 20 -17.11 0.82 10.31
CA ARG A 20 -15.85 0.67 11.08
C ARG A 20 -14.77 0.13 10.16
N VAL A 21 -13.55 0.63 10.29
CA VAL A 21 -12.39 0.18 9.49
C VAL A 21 -12.22 -1.33 9.54
N ARG A 22 -12.30 -1.92 10.74
CA ARG A 22 -12.19 -3.37 10.95
C ARG A 22 -13.25 -4.20 10.22
N ASP A 23 -14.39 -3.61 9.86
CA ASP A 23 -15.48 -4.32 9.20
C ASP A 23 -15.22 -4.41 7.67
N VAL A 24 -14.22 -3.68 7.15
CA VAL A 24 -13.90 -3.60 5.70
C VAL A 24 -12.42 -3.81 5.38
N MET A 25 -11.54 -3.86 6.39
CA MET A 25 -10.11 -4.01 6.23
C MET A 25 -9.73 -5.47 5.93
N ILE A 26 -8.66 -5.67 5.17
CA ILE A 26 -8.03 -6.99 5.05
C ILE A 26 -7.35 -7.32 6.38
N ASP A 27 -7.80 -8.39 7.05
CA ASP A 27 -7.27 -8.78 8.36
C ASP A 27 -5.88 -9.41 8.27
N GLU A 28 -5.66 -10.31 7.30
CA GLU A 28 -4.35 -10.94 7.08
C GLU A 28 -3.46 -10.05 6.20
N VAL A 29 -2.81 -9.08 6.85
CA VAL A 29 -1.96 -8.11 6.17
C VAL A 29 -0.58 -8.71 5.86
N VAL A 30 -0.27 -8.83 4.57
CA VAL A 30 1.09 -9.14 4.12
C VAL A 30 1.99 -7.92 4.36
N SER A 31 3.10 -8.13 5.07
CA SER A 31 4.12 -7.10 5.32
C SER A 31 5.44 -7.44 4.66
N VAL A 32 6.27 -6.42 4.46
CA VAL A 32 7.58 -6.54 3.81
C VAL A 32 8.67 -6.24 4.85
N PRO A 33 9.67 -7.12 5.03
CA PRO A 33 10.81 -6.83 5.88
C PRO A 33 11.60 -5.60 5.38
N SER A 34 12.07 -4.77 6.30
CA SER A 34 12.80 -3.52 5.99
C SER A 34 14.12 -3.70 5.23
N HIS A 35 14.66 -4.92 5.20
CA HIS A 35 15.92 -5.27 4.54
C HIS A 35 15.72 -5.90 3.16
N VAL A 36 14.49 -6.00 2.66
CA VAL A 36 14.22 -6.57 1.33
C VAL A 36 14.88 -5.71 0.24
N SER A 37 15.40 -6.35 -0.81
CA SER A 37 15.86 -5.62 -1.99
C SER A 37 14.68 -5.08 -2.80
N VAL A 38 14.90 -4.03 -3.60
CA VAL A 38 13.87 -3.50 -4.51
C VAL A 38 13.46 -4.56 -5.54
N ARG A 39 14.41 -5.36 -6.02
CA ARG A 39 14.15 -6.47 -6.94
C ARG A 39 13.21 -7.51 -6.33
N ASP A 40 13.50 -7.97 -5.13
CA ASP A 40 12.68 -8.98 -4.45
C ASP A 40 11.31 -8.41 -4.08
N LEU A 41 11.25 -7.14 -3.70
CA LEU A 41 9.99 -6.42 -3.49
C LEU A 41 9.10 -6.44 -4.75
N VAL A 42 9.68 -6.24 -5.94
CA VAL A 42 8.94 -6.34 -7.20
C VAL A 42 8.51 -7.78 -7.49
N GLN A 43 9.46 -8.71 -7.44
CA GLN A 43 9.26 -10.10 -7.89
C GLN A 43 8.33 -10.88 -6.94
N HIS A 44 8.54 -10.75 -5.62
CA HIS A 44 7.89 -11.59 -4.63
C HIS A 44 6.71 -10.91 -3.92
N TYR A 45 6.54 -9.59 -4.06
CA TYR A 45 5.43 -8.88 -3.43
C TYR A 45 4.50 -8.22 -4.44
N PHE A 46 4.99 -7.23 -5.19
CA PHE A 46 4.12 -6.47 -6.11
C PHE A 46 3.54 -7.34 -7.22
N LEU A 47 4.35 -8.16 -7.88
CA LEU A 47 3.87 -9.06 -8.94
C LEU A 47 3.10 -10.27 -8.40
N HIS A 48 3.43 -10.72 -7.19
CA HIS A 48 2.81 -11.90 -6.59
C HIS A 48 1.41 -11.61 -6.03
N TYR A 49 1.25 -10.58 -5.20
CA TYR A 49 -0.04 -10.27 -4.56
C TYR A 49 -0.89 -9.27 -5.36
N GLY A 50 -0.30 -8.52 -6.29
CA GLY A 50 -1.01 -7.48 -7.05
C GLY A 50 -1.41 -6.23 -6.24
N TYR A 51 -1.07 -6.17 -4.94
CA TYR A 51 -1.27 -4.98 -4.12
C TYR A 51 -0.33 -3.86 -4.54
N LYS A 52 -0.80 -2.61 -4.41
CA LYS A 52 -0.03 -1.43 -4.83
C LYS A 52 0.89 -0.88 -3.74
N GLY A 53 0.77 -1.40 -2.53
CA GLY A 53 1.62 -1.03 -1.42
C GLY A 53 1.54 -2.04 -0.28
N PHE A 54 2.59 -2.06 0.53
CA PHE A 54 2.73 -2.95 1.67
C PHE A 54 3.28 -2.17 2.87
N PRO A 55 2.88 -2.52 4.09
CA PRO A 55 3.57 -2.05 5.28
C PRO A 55 4.98 -2.64 5.31
N VAL A 56 5.95 -1.81 5.68
CA VAL A 56 7.33 -2.22 5.94
C VAL A 56 7.49 -2.49 7.42
N THR A 57 8.08 -3.62 7.78
CA THR A 57 8.23 -4.07 9.18
C THR A 57 9.68 -4.33 9.57
N VAL A 58 9.97 -4.11 10.86
CA VAL A 58 11.18 -4.60 11.55
C VAL A 58 10.71 -5.56 12.64
N GLY A 59 10.91 -6.86 12.41
CA GLY A 59 10.19 -7.88 13.19
C GLY A 59 8.68 -7.71 13.02
N ASP A 60 7.94 -7.67 14.12
CA ASP A 60 6.48 -7.48 14.11
C ASP A 60 6.05 -6.00 14.12
N LYS A 61 7.00 -5.06 14.09
CA LYS A 61 6.71 -3.63 14.21
C LYS A 61 6.62 -2.96 12.83
N PRO A 62 5.48 -2.36 12.45
CA PRO A 62 5.39 -1.50 11.28
C PRO A 62 6.25 -0.24 11.46
N VAL A 63 7.08 0.05 10.47
CA VAL A 63 7.96 1.23 10.45
C VAL A 63 7.68 2.18 9.28
N GLY A 64 6.86 1.77 8.33
CA GLY A 64 6.51 2.60 7.18
C GLY A 64 5.66 1.87 6.14
N MET A 65 5.56 2.46 4.96
CA MET A 65 4.83 1.92 3.81
C MET A 65 5.70 2.04 2.56
N VAL A 66 5.65 1.04 1.69
CA VAL A 66 6.25 1.10 0.35
C VAL A 66 5.16 0.96 -0.70
N PHE A 67 5.26 1.73 -1.79
CA PHE A 67 4.28 1.72 -2.88
C PHE A 67 4.97 1.53 -4.22
N LEU A 68 4.32 0.78 -5.12
CA LEU A 68 4.85 0.47 -6.45
C LEU A 68 5.22 1.72 -7.27
N LYS A 69 4.50 2.83 -7.06
CA LYS A 69 4.76 4.12 -7.73
C LYS A 69 6.16 4.69 -7.43
N PHE A 70 6.74 4.38 -6.26
CA PHE A 70 8.06 4.87 -5.86
C PHE A 70 9.22 4.00 -6.38
N VAL A 71 8.93 2.76 -6.78
CA VAL A 71 9.93 1.88 -7.41
C VAL A 71 10.26 2.36 -8.82
N LYS A 72 9.24 2.74 -9.60
CA LYS A 72 9.41 3.22 -10.98
C LYS A 72 10.22 4.52 -11.07
N THR A 73 10.25 5.32 -10.00
CA THR A 73 10.99 6.58 -9.97
C THR A 73 12.48 6.42 -9.70
N HIS A 74 12.94 5.24 -9.26
CA HIS A 74 14.36 4.98 -8.95
C HIS A 74 14.82 3.69 -9.66
N PRO A 75 15.09 3.74 -10.98
CA PRO A 75 15.28 2.54 -11.78
C PRO A 75 16.52 1.70 -11.46
N ASN A 76 17.52 2.19 -10.72
CA ASN A 76 18.72 1.43 -10.37
C ASN A 76 19.39 2.00 -9.11
N SER A 77 19.35 1.29 -7.98
CA SER A 77 20.26 1.53 -6.85
C SER A 77 21.18 0.33 -6.56
N ASP A 78 21.23 -0.67 -7.45
CA ASP A 78 22.21 -1.77 -7.42
C ASP A 78 23.57 -1.33 -8.02
N GLN A 79 24.12 -0.21 -7.55
CA GLN A 79 25.56 0.05 -7.68
C GLN A 79 26.16 -0.05 -6.29
N VAL A 80 26.41 -1.29 -5.85
CA VAL A 80 27.41 -1.56 -4.83
C VAL A 80 28.73 -1.08 -5.39
N SER A 81 29.25 0.03 -4.87
CA SER A 81 30.66 0.42 -5.07
C SER A 81 31.53 -0.67 -4.45
N ALA A 82 31.95 -1.63 -5.27
CA ALA A 82 33.09 -2.48 -4.95
C ALA A 82 34.33 -1.56 -4.88
N THR A 83 34.89 -1.43 -3.67
CA THR A 83 36.26 -0.96 -3.44
C THR A 83 37.22 -2.11 -3.66
#